data_AF-N4WQ96-F1
#
_entry.id   AF-N4WQ96-F1
#
_cell.length_a   1.000
_cell.length_b   1.000
_cell.length_c   1.000
_cell.angle_alpha   90.00
_cell.angle_beta   90.00
_cell.angle_gamma   90.00
#
_symmetry.space_group_name_H-M   'P 1'
#
loop_
_entity.id
_entity.type
_entity.pdbx_description
1 polymer ?
#
loop_
_entity_poly.entity_id
_entity_poly.type
_entity_poly.pdbx_seq_one_letter_code
_entity_poly.pdbx_strand_id
1 'polypeptide(L)'
;MVNQKNRKTVTCDTYCYNEAVVNRLTPKMEEMNGVEMLFKALSDATRLKITYALTLEDELCVCDVANILGTTTATASHHLRTLRNMA
;
A
#
# COMPACT_ATOMS: atom_id res chain seq x y z
N MET A 1 -12.30 28.08 17.07
CA MET A 1 -11.32 28.58 16.08
C MET A 1 -9.92 28.35 16.64
N VAL A 2 -9.22 27.29 16.22
CA VAL A 2 -7.80 27.06 16.61
C VAL A 2 -6.92 27.50 15.45
N ASN A 3 -6.07 28.49 15.73
CA ASN A 3 -5.26 29.23 14.77
C ASN A 3 -3.95 28.47 14.48
N GLN A 4 -3.72 28.10 13.22
CA GLN A 4 -2.55 27.34 12.78
C GLN A 4 -1.28 28.20 12.80
N LYS A 5 -0.48 28.10 13.87
CA LYS A 5 0.87 28.67 13.93
C LYS A 5 1.85 27.81 13.11
N ASN A 6 2.08 28.27 11.88
CA ASN A 6 3.37 28.36 11.17
C ASN A 6 4.40 27.25 11.45
N ARG A 7 4.31 26.14 10.69
CA ARG A 7 5.32 25.09 10.63
C ARG A 7 6.33 25.47 9.56
N LYS A 8 7.51 25.97 9.94
CA LYS A 8 8.60 26.28 8.99
C LYS A 8 8.98 25.02 8.22
N THR A 9 8.72 25.00 6.92
CA THR A 9 9.19 23.96 6.00
C THR A 9 10.69 24.13 5.80
N VAL A 10 11.46 23.10 6.13
CA VAL A 10 12.90 23.04 5.81
C VAL A 10 12.99 22.73 4.33
N THR A 11 13.29 23.73 3.52
CA THR A 11 13.60 23.56 2.09
C THR A 11 15.10 23.68 1.88
N CYS A 12 15.62 23.13 0.78
CA CYS A 12 17.02 23.30 0.42
C CYS A 12 17.31 24.77 0.07
N ASP A 13 18.44 25.33 0.53
CA ASP A 13 18.85 26.71 0.23
C ASP A 13 19.20 26.92 -1.26
N THR A 14 19.45 25.83 -2.00
CA THR A 14 19.60 25.83 -3.46
C THR A 14 18.95 24.57 -4.02
N TYR A 15 17.98 24.74 -4.92
CA TYR A 15 17.34 23.63 -5.61
C TYR A 15 18.22 23.17 -6.77
N CYS A 16 18.80 21.97 -6.65
CA CYS A 16 19.63 21.35 -7.67
C CYS A 16 19.16 19.90 -7.89
N TYR A 17 18.95 19.52 -9.14
CA TYR A 17 18.59 18.17 -9.56
C TYR A 17 19.21 17.87 -10.92
N ASN A 18 19.28 16.58 -11.30
CA ASN A 18 19.79 16.19 -12.61
C ASN A 18 18.67 16.32 -13.66
N GLU A 19 18.70 17.43 -14.41
CA GLU A 19 17.71 17.75 -15.44
C GLU A 19 17.60 16.66 -16.53
N ALA A 20 18.74 16.11 -16.96
CA ALA A 20 18.76 15.04 -17.96
C ALA A 20 18.07 13.76 -17.47
N VAL A 21 18.23 13.41 -16.17
CA VAL A 21 17.55 12.27 -15.56
C VAL A 21 16.06 12.53 -15.43
N VAL A 22 15.67 13.71 -14.94
CA VAL A 22 14.25 14.06 -14.75
C VAL A 22 13.51 14.07 -16.09
N ASN A 23 14.02 14.78 -17.10
CA ASN A 23 13.39 14.83 -18.43
C ASN A 23 13.24 13.45 -19.07
N ARG A 24 14.15 12.51 -18.78
CA ARG A 24 14.08 11.13 -19.29
C ARG A 24 13.05 10.27 -18.54
N LEU A 25 12.83 10.50 -17.24
CA LEU A 25 12.00 9.64 -16.40
C LEU A 25 10.57 10.14 -16.24
N THR A 26 10.34 11.45 -16.20
CA THR A 26 9.00 12.06 -16.05
C THR A 26 7.94 11.44 -16.95
N PRO A 27 8.13 11.33 -18.29
CA PRO A 27 7.11 10.74 -19.16
C PRO A 27 6.85 9.25 -18.85
N LYS A 28 7.86 8.51 -18.39
CA LYS A 28 7.73 7.09 -18.03
C LYS A 28 6.93 6.87 -16.75
N MET A 29 6.92 7.85 -15.84
CA MET A 29 6.15 7.75 -14.60
C MET A 29 4.65 7.91 -14.85
N GLU A 30 4.26 8.65 -15.90
CA GLU A 30 2.86 8.81 -16.30
C GLU A 30 2.28 7.55 -16.97
N GLU A 31 3.15 6.64 -17.43
CA GLU A 31 2.75 5.35 -18.02
C GLU A 31 2.40 4.29 -16.96
N MET A 32 2.77 4.51 -15.68
CA MET A 32 2.49 3.56 -14.61
C MET A 32 1.01 3.59 -14.24
N ASN A 33 0.29 2.49 -14.52
CA ASN A 33 -1.13 2.37 -14.22
C ASN A 33 -1.45 0.99 -13.61
N GLY A 34 -2.32 0.95 -12.61
CA GLY A 34 -2.91 -0.26 -12.00
C GLY A 34 -2.02 -0.96 -10.96
N VAL A 35 -0.70 -0.99 -11.14
CA VAL A 35 0.23 -1.69 -10.23
C VAL A 35 0.28 -1.05 -8.84
N GLU A 36 0.03 0.26 -8.74
CA GLU A 36 -0.08 1.00 -7.48
C GLU A 36 -1.20 0.46 -6.58
N MET A 37 -2.30 -0.03 -7.17
CA MET A 37 -3.41 -0.60 -6.40
C MET A 37 -3.00 -1.93 -5.76
N LEU A 38 -2.28 -2.76 -6.51
CA LEU A 38 -1.72 -4.01 -6.00
C LEU A 38 -0.74 -3.75 -4.85
N PHE A 39 0.22 -2.84 -5.03
CA PHE A 39 1.16 -2.52 -3.94
C PHE A 39 0.47 -1.91 -2.72
N LYS A 40 -0.61 -1.13 -2.91
CA LYS A 40 -1.43 -0.62 -1.81
C LYS A 40 -2.22 -1.72 -1.10
N ALA A 41 -2.62 -2.77 -1.82
CA ALA A 41 -3.22 -3.96 -1.25
C ALA A 41 -2.22 -4.73 -0.37
N LEU A 42 -0.98 -4.84 -0.83
CA LEU A 42 0.08 -5.64 -0.22
C LEU A 42 0.94 -4.91 0.83
N SER A 43 0.83 -3.58 0.96
CA SER A 43 1.66 -2.79 1.88
C SER A 43 1.35 -2.95 3.37
N ASP A 44 0.26 -3.64 3.72
CA ASP A 44 -0.09 -3.96 5.10
C ASP A 44 0.40 -5.36 5.46
N ALA A 45 1.09 -5.48 6.61
CA ALA A 45 1.70 -6.72 7.04
C ALA A 45 0.70 -7.87 7.20
N THR A 46 -0.53 -7.58 7.65
CA THR A 46 -1.58 -8.59 7.81
C THR A 46 -2.07 -9.09 6.45
N ARG A 47 -2.40 -8.18 5.53
CA ARG A 47 -2.79 -8.52 4.15
C ARG A 47 -1.70 -9.29 3.40
N LEU A 48 -0.44 -8.97 3.62
CA LEU A 48 0.68 -9.71 3.05
C LEU A 48 0.75 -11.16 3.57
N LYS A 49 0.53 -11.37 4.87
CA LYS A 49 0.46 -12.72 5.46
C LYS A 49 -0.70 -13.54 4.89
N ILE A 50 -1.88 -12.93 4.70
CA ILE A 50 -3.03 -13.59 4.07
C ILE A 50 -2.67 -14.01 2.63
N THR A 51 -2.08 -13.08 1.87
CA THR A 51 -1.67 -13.35 0.48
C THR A 51 -0.64 -14.47 0.43
N TYR A 52 0.36 -14.45 1.32
CA TYR A 52 1.35 -15.51 1.41
C TYR A 52 0.73 -16.86 1.77
N ALA A 53 -0.23 -16.91 2.70
CA ALA A 53 -0.95 -18.15 3.01
C ALA A 53 -1.68 -18.72 1.78
N LEU A 54 -2.29 -17.87 0.95
CA LEU A 54 -2.91 -18.25 -0.32
C LEU A 54 -1.91 -18.62 -1.43
N THR A 55 -0.61 -18.37 -1.25
CA THR A 55 0.42 -18.92 -2.15
C THR A 55 0.87 -20.32 -1.74
N LEU A 56 0.56 -20.73 -0.50
CA LEU A 56 0.90 -22.04 0.04
C LEU A 56 -0.26 -23.03 -0.08
N GLU A 57 -1.49 -22.54 -0.05
CA GLU A 57 -2.73 -23.32 -0.16
C GLU A 57 -3.66 -22.70 -1.22
N ASP A 58 -4.37 -23.54 -1.97
CA ASP A 58 -5.21 -23.11 -3.10
C ASP A 58 -6.44 -22.29 -2.64
N GLU A 59 -7.06 -22.70 -1.53
CA GLU A 59 -8.23 -22.02 -0.96
C GLU A 59 -8.16 -21.99 0.57
N LEU A 60 -8.60 -20.88 1.16
CA LEU A 60 -8.74 -20.70 2.61
C LEU A 60 -10.10 -20.08 2.92
N CYS A 61 -10.82 -20.62 3.90
CA CYS A 61 -12.03 -19.97 4.38
C CYS A 61 -11.67 -18.83 5.35
N VAL A 62 -12.62 -17.93 5.60
CA VAL A 62 -12.41 -16.80 6.52
C VAL A 62 -12.05 -17.22 7.96
N CYS A 63 -12.52 -18.40 8.38
CA CYS A 63 -12.20 -18.95 9.69
C CYS A 63 -10.73 -19.40 9.75
N ASP A 64 -10.20 -19.98 8.68
CA ASP A 64 -8.78 -20.39 8.60
C ASP A 64 -7.88 -19.17 8.70
N VAL A 65 -8.18 -18.14 7.91
CA VAL A 65 -7.45 -16.87 7.93
C VAL A 65 -7.48 -16.23 9.32
N ALA A 66 -8.63 -16.23 9.99
CA ALA A 66 -8.75 -15.69 11.34
C ALA A 66 -7.86 -16.42 12.35
N ASN A 67 -7.83 -17.76 12.28
CA ASN A 67 -6.99 -18.59 13.15
C ASN A 67 -5.49 -18.44 12.85
N ILE A 68 -5.10 -18.42 11.58
CA ILE A 68 -3.70 -18.20 11.15
C ILE A 68 -3.17 -16.85 11.66
N LEU A 69 -4.01 -15.81 11.62
CA LEU A 69 -3.65 -14.47 12.06
C LEU A 69 -3.81 -14.24 13.57
N GLY A 70 -4.49 -15.14 14.29
CA GLY A 70 -4.85 -14.93 15.70
C GLY A 70 -5.82 -13.76 15.90
N THR A 71 -6.79 -13.58 14.99
CA THR A 71 -7.75 -12.46 15.01
C THR A 71 -9.19 -12.95 14.94
N THR A 72 -10.16 -12.03 15.00
CA THR A 72 -11.58 -12.36 14.81
C THR A 72 -11.91 -12.54 13.32
N THR A 73 -12.96 -13.30 13.01
CA THR A 73 -13.47 -13.44 11.63
C THR A 73 -13.93 -12.11 11.03
N ALA A 74 -14.40 -11.17 11.85
CA ALA A 74 -14.75 -9.82 11.42
C ALA A 74 -13.51 -9.03 10.95
N THR A 75 -12.41 -9.12 11.70
CA THR A 75 -11.13 -8.50 11.34
C THR A 75 -10.55 -9.13 10.07
N ALA A 76 -10.53 -10.47 9.99
CA ALA A 76 -10.08 -11.19 8.79
C ALA A 76 -10.91 -10.80 7.55
N SER A 77 -12.24 -10.76 7.69
CA SER A 77 -13.16 -10.33 6.62
C SER A 77 -12.87 -8.91 6.13
N HIS A 78 -12.49 -8.00 7.03
CA HIS A 78 -12.13 -6.63 6.64
C HIS A 78 -10.90 -6.62 5.74
N HIS A 79 -9.82 -7.31 6.14
CA HIS A 79 -8.60 -7.41 5.34
C HIS A 79 -8.83 -8.11 3.99
N LEU A 80 -9.61 -9.20 3.96
CA LEU A 80 -9.98 -9.91 2.73
C LEU A 80 -10.80 -9.03 1.78
N ARG A 81 -11.73 -8.24 2.31
CA ARG A 81 -12.50 -7.28 1.51
C ARG A 81 -11.60 -6.21 0.90
N THR A 82 -10.63 -5.70 1.67
CA THR A 82 -9.66 -4.75 1.16
C THR A 82 -8.81 -5.36 0.04
N LEU A 83 -8.33 -6.61 0.19
CA LEU A 83 -7.60 -7.32 -0.85
C LEU A 83 -8.45 -7.49 -2.11
N ARG A 84 -9.71 -7.91 -1.97
CA ARG A 84 -10.64 -8.11 -3.10
C ARG A 84 -11.00 -6.82 -3.84
N ASN A 85 -11.07 -5.69 -3.15
CA ASN A 85 -11.47 -4.41 -3.75
C ASN A 85 -10.30 -3.63 -4.34
N MET A 86 -9.05 -4.07 -4.11
CA MET A 86 -7.83 -3.42 -4.61
C MET A 86 -7.14 -4.25 -5.71
N ALA A 87 -7.57 -5.49 -5.92
CA ALA A 87 -7.25 -6.31 -7.08
C ALA A 87 -8.30 -6.09 -8.18
#